data_AF-A0A1V1X0Y1-F1
#
_entry.id   AF-A0A1V1X0Y1-F1
#
_cell.length_a   1.000
_cell.length_b   1.000
_cell.length_c   1.000
_cell.angle_alpha   90.00
_cell.angle_beta   90.00
_cell.angle_gamma   90.00
#
_symmetry.space_group_name_H-M   'P 1'
#
loop_
_entity.id
_entity.type
_entity.pdbx_description
1 polymer ?
#
loop_
_entity_poly.entity_id
_entity_poly.type
_entity_poly.pdbx_seq_one_letter_code
_entity_poly.pdbx_strand_id
1 'polypeptide(L)'
;MLPHAAPENKDLVFFPYWRFKGMLFSCIENGIEHRFMDASHQAVESRYFPISVGLRSQALKLNFVTQETRGYFLKPTLPFKEVMRIFERRFSTSLPKPVYHQSHIGETLSLIYSPFYVNGKIYDAVLNKPVASELPDDFDATLLAGGRPDWRIQFIPTLCPSCGWDLHGRRDSLVLICKNCNSFWRPSGNGLKRLKFACIPTKEENLIYLPFWHIKADISEIALRSYADLVKIANLPKAVQKNFSDIGFRFWALAFKVRPQVFVRLARKITLSQPQEKLVSEIPDARLHPVTLPIEEALESLTINLASFMKPQRELFPKLRDITITPQSYLLVYIPFIEKHHEFIRPELNLAINKNQLALASNL
;
A
#
# COMPACT_ATOMS: atom_id res chain seq x y z
N MET A 1 -5.73 -18.71 6.76
CA MET A 1 -6.46 -19.15 7.97
C MET A 1 -5.53 -19.16 9.17
N LEU A 2 -6.09 -18.97 10.36
CA LEU A 2 -5.40 -19.17 11.63
C LEU A 2 -5.22 -20.68 11.89
N PRO A 3 -4.15 -21.09 12.60
CA PRO A 3 -3.98 -22.48 13.03
C PRO A 3 -5.04 -22.84 14.08
N HIS A 4 -5.31 -24.14 14.26
CA HIS A 4 -6.19 -24.63 15.32
C HIS A 4 -5.50 -25.71 16.17
N ALA A 5 -6.00 -25.86 17.38
CA ALA A 5 -5.68 -26.95 18.32
C ALA A 5 -6.92 -27.79 18.65
N ALA A 6 -8.00 -27.67 17.86
CA ALA A 6 -9.25 -28.40 18.11
C ALA A 6 -9.03 -29.93 18.18
N PRO A 7 -9.84 -30.64 18.99
CA PRO A 7 -9.84 -32.11 19.02
C PRO A 7 -10.12 -32.71 17.63
N GLU A 8 -9.50 -33.85 17.32
CA GLU A 8 -9.56 -34.48 15.99
C GLU A 8 -10.98 -34.85 15.51
N ASN A 9 -11.90 -35.08 16.46
CA ASN A 9 -13.29 -35.48 16.18
C ASN A 9 -14.26 -34.29 16.05
N LYS A 10 -13.75 -33.05 15.95
CA LYS A 10 -14.59 -31.86 15.84
C LYS A 10 -14.60 -31.34 14.41
N ASP A 11 -15.81 -31.19 13.88
CA ASP A 11 -16.00 -30.49 12.61
C ASP A 11 -15.74 -28.99 12.78
N LEU A 12 -14.84 -28.48 11.95
CA LEU A 12 -14.42 -27.09 12.00
C LEU A 12 -15.26 -26.21 11.09
N VAL A 13 -15.62 -25.05 11.64
CA VAL A 13 -16.26 -23.95 10.96
C VAL A 13 -15.29 -22.78 10.91
N PHE A 14 -15.00 -22.30 9.71
CA PHE A 14 -14.05 -21.22 9.46
C PHE A 14 -14.80 -19.91 9.23
N PHE A 15 -14.71 -19.01 10.19
CA PHE A 15 -15.38 -17.72 10.16
C PHE A 15 -14.48 -16.64 9.53
N PRO A 16 -14.96 -15.88 8.53
CA PRO A 16 -14.16 -14.92 7.78
C PRO A 16 -14.06 -13.55 8.48
N TYR A 17 -12.88 -12.96 8.37
CA TYR A 17 -12.54 -11.62 8.85
C TYR A 17 -11.79 -10.84 7.78
N TRP A 18 -12.22 -9.62 7.49
CA TRP A 18 -11.41 -8.69 6.71
C TRP A 18 -10.31 -8.12 7.60
N ARG A 19 -9.06 -8.20 7.15
CA ARG A 19 -7.92 -7.51 7.75
C ARG A 19 -7.44 -6.41 6.82
N PHE A 20 -7.28 -5.23 7.39
CA PHE A 20 -6.57 -4.12 6.80
C PHE A 20 -5.25 -3.93 7.52
N LYS A 21 -4.16 -3.81 6.77
CA LYS A 21 -2.85 -3.48 7.29
C LYS A 21 -2.20 -2.43 6.38
N GLY A 22 -2.02 -1.20 6.84
CA GLY A 22 -1.53 -0.13 5.97
C GLY A 22 -1.31 1.20 6.67
N MET A 23 -0.90 2.20 5.90
CA MET A 23 -0.75 3.57 6.36
C MET A 23 -2.03 4.35 6.06
N LEU A 24 -2.44 5.17 7.02
CA LEU A 24 -3.57 6.06 6.90
C LEU A 24 -3.10 7.49 7.06
N PHE A 25 -3.49 8.36 6.14
CA PHE A 25 -3.18 9.78 6.13
C PHE A 25 -4.47 10.60 6.21
N SER A 26 -4.41 11.74 6.89
CA SER A 26 -5.53 12.66 7.00
C SER A 26 -5.07 14.10 6.97
N CYS A 27 -5.63 14.87 6.03
CA CYS A 27 -5.44 16.31 5.98
C CYS A 27 -6.44 16.97 6.93
N ILE A 28 -5.93 17.62 7.97
CA ILE A 28 -6.69 18.40 8.95
C ILE A 28 -6.15 19.84 8.98
N GLU A 29 -6.81 20.77 9.67
CA GLU A 29 -6.45 22.20 9.65
C GLU A 29 -4.96 22.49 9.94
N ASN A 30 -4.35 21.73 10.84
CA ASN A 30 -2.97 21.94 11.27
C ASN A 30 -1.93 21.12 10.48
N GLY A 31 -2.33 20.41 9.42
CA GLY A 31 -1.40 19.64 8.58
C GLY A 31 -1.89 18.24 8.24
N ILE A 32 -0.93 17.33 8.06
CA ILE A 32 -1.20 15.94 7.70
C ILE A 32 -0.93 15.07 8.92
N GLU A 33 -1.98 14.48 9.46
CA GLU A 33 -1.89 13.42 10.47
C GLU A 33 -1.70 12.07 9.79
N HIS A 34 -0.97 11.17 10.45
CA HIS A 34 -0.72 9.84 9.92
C HIS A 34 -0.70 8.76 11.00
N ARG A 35 -1.15 7.56 10.67
CA ARG A 35 -1.09 6.40 11.55
C ARG A 35 -0.87 5.12 10.75
N PHE A 36 -0.16 4.18 11.34
CA PHE A 36 -0.14 2.80 10.84
C PHE A 36 -1.26 2.01 11.53
N MET A 37 -2.02 1.25 10.74
CA MET A 37 -3.15 0.46 11.24
C MET A 37 -3.01 -0.98 10.79
N ASP A 38 -3.20 -1.90 11.73
CA ASP A 38 -3.36 -3.34 11.48
C ASP A 38 -4.57 -3.81 12.29
N ALA A 39 -5.72 -3.88 11.61
CA ALA A 39 -7.01 -4.14 12.25
C ALA A 39 -7.77 -5.20 11.46
N SER A 40 -8.64 -5.92 12.19
CA SER A 40 -9.56 -6.87 11.58
C SER A 40 -10.99 -6.62 12.03
N HIS A 41 -11.92 -7.02 11.17
CA HIS A 41 -13.35 -6.98 11.43
C HIS A 41 -14.02 -8.21 10.84
N GLN A 42 -15.12 -8.68 11.44
CA GLN A 42 -15.91 -9.76 10.87
C GLN A 42 -16.32 -9.45 9.43
N ALA A 43 -16.28 -10.45 8.56
CA ALA A 43 -16.77 -10.34 7.18
C ALA A 43 -18.21 -10.89 7.02
N VAL A 44 -18.79 -11.40 8.11
CA VAL A 44 -20.19 -11.81 8.23
C VAL A 44 -20.69 -11.22 9.55
N GLU A 45 -21.79 -10.50 9.54
CA GLU A 45 -22.37 -9.97 10.78
C GLU A 45 -22.87 -11.12 11.65
N SER A 46 -22.36 -11.23 12.87
CA SER A 46 -22.82 -12.23 13.82
C SER A 46 -22.53 -11.82 15.25
N ARG A 47 -23.55 -11.98 16.10
CA ARG A 47 -23.43 -11.80 17.56
C ARG A 47 -22.68 -12.93 18.27
N TYR A 48 -22.50 -14.07 17.60
CA TYR A 48 -21.98 -15.29 18.22
C TYR A 48 -20.45 -15.46 18.08
N PHE A 49 -19.84 -14.71 17.16
CA PHE A 49 -18.39 -14.74 16.92
C PHE A 49 -17.75 -13.43 17.39
N PRO A 50 -16.44 -13.43 17.72
CA PRO A 50 -15.72 -12.19 18.05
C PRO A 50 -15.78 -11.17 16.94
N ILE A 51 -15.87 -9.88 17.29
CA ILE A 51 -15.88 -8.76 16.33
C ILE A 51 -14.57 -8.63 15.52
N SER A 52 -13.47 -9.18 16.02
CA SER A 52 -12.14 -9.16 15.38
C SER A 52 -11.31 -10.38 15.80
N VAL A 53 -10.25 -10.70 15.05
CA VAL A 53 -9.24 -11.69 15.47
C VAL A 53 -8.16 -11.09 16.38
N GLY A 54 -8.29 -9.82 16.79
CA GLY A 54 -7.33 -9.12 17.64
C GLY A 54 -5.90 -9.15 17.06
N LEU A 55 -4.91 -9.36 17.93
CA LEU A 55 -3.49 -9.43 17.56
C LEU A 55 -3.07 -10.77 16.93
N ARG A 56 -3.98 -11.75 16.80
CA ARG A 56 -3.65 -13.10 16.31
C ARG A 56 -3.14 -13.10 14.87
N SER A 57 -3.66 -12.20 14.05
CA SER A 57 -3.19 -12.00 12.67
C SER A 57 -1.74 -11.49 12.59
N GLN A 58 -1.19 -10.99 13.70
CA GLN A 58 0.17 -10.47 13.84
C GLN A 58 1.09 -11.47 14.56
N ALA A 59 0.54 -12.24 15.51
CA ALA A 59 1.31 -13.15 16.35
C ALA A 59 1.39 -14.59 15.82
N LEU A 60 0.42 -15.04 15.01
CA LEU A 60 0.35 -16.43 14.53
C LEU A 60 0.73 -16.55 13.06
N LYS A 61 1.39 -17.67 12.72
CA LYS A 61 1.68 -18.02 11.32
C LYS A 61 0.38 -18.41 10.61
N LEU A 62 0.05 -17.67 9.55
CA LEU A 62 -1.13 -17.92 8.73
C LEU A 62 -0.81 -18.95 7.63
N ASN A 63 -1.79 -19.80 7.33
CA ASN A 63 -1.73 -20.77 6.23
C ASN A 63 -2.69 -20.37 5.10
N PHE A 64 -2.35 -20.67 3.84
CA PHE A 64 -3.28 -20.51 2.73
C PHE A 64 -4.42 -21.52 2.86
N VAL A 65 -5.62 -21.10 2.46
CA VAL A 65 -6.76 -22.00 2.31
C VAL A 65 -6.65 -22.63 0.92
N THR A 66 -6.80 -23.93 0.80
CA THR A 66 -6.78 -24.64 -0.49
C THR A 66 -8.06 -25.48 -0.62
N GLN A 67 -8.34 -26.01 -1.82
CA GLN A 67 -9.51 -26.87 -2.03
C GLN A 67 -9.49 -28.14 -1.16
N GLU A 68 -8.29 -28.59 -0.77
CA GLU A 68 -8.07 -29.75 0.11
C GLU A 68 -8.23 -29.42 1.60
N THR A 69 -8.33 -28.13 1.95
CA THR A 69 -8.48 -27.71 3.34
C THR A 69 -9.85 -28.15 3.86
N ARG A 70 -9.86 -29.05 4.86
CA ARG A 70 -11.08 -29.58 5.48
C ARG A 70 -11.77 -28.51 6.33
N GLY A 71 -13.10 -28.61 6.42
CA GLY A 71 -13.96 -27.72 7.22
C GLY A 71 -14.99 -26.95 6.39
N TYR A 72 -15.90 -26.28 7.08
CA TYR A 72 -16.95 -25.46 6.47
C TYR A 72 -16.53 -23.98 6.50
N PHE A 73 -16.34 -23.37 5.33
CA PHE A 73 -15.89 -21.97 5.22
C PHE A 73 -17.09 -21.07 4.93
N LEU A 74 -17.36 -20.12 5.84
CA LEU A 74 -18.44 -19.16 5.62
C LEU A 74 -18.03 -18.16 4.53
N LYS A 75 -18.97 -17.84 3.65
CA LYS A 75 -18.77 -16.82 2.63
C LYS A 75 -18.88 -15.44 3.27
N PRO A 76 -17.96 -14.50 2.98
CA PRO A 76 -18.10 -13.13 3.45
C PRO A 76 -19.35 -12.51 2.83
N THR A 77 -20.22 -11.95 3.67
CA THR A 77 -21.45 -11.26 3.24
C THR A 77 -21.30 -9.74 3.32
N LEU A 78 -20.38 -9.25 4.17
CA LEU A 78 -20.06 -7.83 4.30
C LEU A 78 -18.95 -7.46 3.30
N PRO A 79 -19.20 -6.57 2.33
CA PRO A 79 -18.19 -6.12 1.40
C PRO A 79 -17.06 -5.38 2.12
N PHE A 80 -15.83 -5.56 1.65
CA PHE A 80 -14.66 -4.92 2.23
C PHE A 80 -14.78 -3.38 2.30
N LYS A 81 -15.39 -2.75 1.30
CA LYS A 81 -15.63 -1.30 1.26
C LYS A 81 -16.44 -0.80 2.47
N GLU A 82 -17.38 -1.60 2.97
CA GLU A 82 -18.14 -1.25 4.17
C GLU A 82 -17.29 -1.42 5.44
N VAL A 83 -16.45 -2.45 5.51
CA VAL A 83 -15.48 -2.60 6.61
C VAL A 83 -14.47 -1.45 6.64
N MET A 84 -14.04 -0.95 5.48
CA MET A 84 -13.16 0.22 5.42
C MET A 84 -13.80 1.46 6.02
N ARG A 85 -15.08 1.71 5.76
CA ARG A 85 -15.81 2.81 6.41
C ARG A 85 -15.84 2.67 7.94
N ILE A 86 -15.91 1.44 8.46
CA ILE A 86 -15.80 1.19 9.91
C ILE A 86 -14.43 1.58 10.43
N PHE A 87 -13.34 1.21 9.73
CA PHE A 87 -11.99 1.58 10.12
C PHE A 87 -11.73 3.09 10.03
N GLU A 88 -12.16 3.72 8.93
CA GLU A 88 -12.09 5.17 8.72
C GLU A 88 -12.84 5.95 9.80
N ARG A 89 -14.05 5.51 10.15
CA ARG A 89 -14.85 6.14 11.21
C ARG A 89 -14.13 6.05 12.56
N ARG A 90 -13.64 4.86 12.94
CA ARG A 90 -12.90 4.66 14.20
C ARG A 90 -11.64 5.53 14.26
N PHE A 91 -10.91 5.66 13.16
CA PHE A 91 -9.74 6.51 13.10
C PHE A 91 -10.10 8.00 13.21
N SER A 92 -11.14 8.40 12.50
CA SER A 92 -11.60 9.78 12.42
C SER A 92 -12.18 10.30 13.74
N THR A 93 -12.52 9.43 14.70
CA THR A 93 -13.01 9.82 16.03
C THR A 93 -11.95 10.57 16.84
N SER A 94 -10.68 10.18 16.74
CA SER A 94 -9.58 10.83 17.50
C SER A 94 -8.96 12.04 16.80
N LEU A 95 -9.41 12.37 15.59
CA LEU A 95 -8.83 13.47 14.80
C LEU A 95 -9.56 14.79 15.07
N PRO A 96 -8.82 15.92 15.12
CA PRO A 96 -9.42 17.24 15.03
C PRO A 96 -10.31 17.36 13.78
N LYS A 97 -11.46 18.03 13.93
CA LYS A 97 -12.39 18.34 12.84
C LYS A 97 -12.18 19.78 12.36
N PRO A 98 -12.40 20.08 11.07
CA PRO A 98 -12.80 19.15 10.00
C PRO A 98 -11.63 18.31 9.47
N VAL A 99 -11.95 17.10 8.98
CA VAL A 99 -11.05 16.32 8.13
C VAL A 99 -11.35 16.71 6.68
N TYR A 100 -10.34 17.14 5.94
CA TYR A 100 -10.48 17.63 4.56
C TYR A 100 -10.31 16.51 3.52
N HIS A 101 -9.40 15.57 3.77
CA HIS A 101 -9.14 14.45 2.89
C HIS A 101 -8.51 13.29 3.68
N GLN A 102 -8.76 12.04 3.25
CA GLN A 102 -8.12 10.85 3.81
C GLN A 102 -7.70 9.91 2.68
N SER A 103 -6.55 9.26 2.85
CA SER A 103 -6.05 8.24 1.92
C SER A 103 -5.41 7.10 2.70
N HIS A 104 -5.55 5.91 2.17
CA HIS A 104 -4.83 4.71 2.58
C HIS A 104 -3.68 4.50 1.58
N ILE A 105 -2.51 4.11 2.07
CA ILE A 105 -1.34 3.84 1.23
C ILE A 105 -0.56 2.70 1.87
N GLY A 106 0.02 1.83 1.04
CA GLY A 106 0.80 0.69 1.49
C GLY A 106 -0.05 -0.43 2.04
N GLU A 107 -1.37 -0.42 1.82
CA GLU A 107 -2.24 -1.41 2.43
C GLU A 107 -2.06 -2.82 1.88
N THR A 108 -2.27 -3.77 2.77
CA THR A 108 -2.48 -5.18 2.44
C THR A 108 -3.87 -5.54 2.93
N LEU A 109 -4.70 -5.97 1.98
CA LEU A 109 -6.04 -6.44 2.23
C LEU A 109 -6.03 -7.96 2.28
N SER A 110 -6.61 -8.54 3.33
CA SER A 110 -6.63 -9.99 3.48
C SER A 110 -7.96 -10.48 4.05
N LEU A 111 -8.45 -11.59 3.51
CA LEU A 111 -9.54 -12.35 4.11
C LEU A 111 -8.94 -13.44 4.98
N ILE A 112 -9.08 -13.31 6.30
CA ILE A 112 -8.57 -14.27 7.29
C ILE A 112 -9.72 -15.12 7.80
N TYR A 113 -9.55 -16.44 7.72
CA TYR A 113 -10.45 -17.39 8.35
C TYR A 113 -9.95 -17.79 9.73
N SER A 114 -10.78 -17.62 10.75
CA SER A 114 -10.54 -18.12 12.10
C SER A 114 -11.34 -19.41 12.33
N PRO A 115 -10.72 -20.48 12.84
CA PRO A 115 -11.39 -21.76 13.07
C PRO A 115 -12.19 -21.74 14.38
N PHE A 116 -13.38 -22.33 14.34
CA PHE A 116 -14.28 -22.54 15.47
C PHE A 116 -14.89 -23.95 15.39
N TYR A 117 -15.44 -24.45 16.49
CA TYR A 117 -16.28 -25.66 16.51
C TYR A 117 -17.43 -25.50 17.50
N VAL A 118 -18.48 -26.31 17.34
CA VAL A 118 -19.66 -26.32 18.21
C VAL A 118 -19.60 -27.51 19.16
N ASN A 119 -19.86 -27.26 20.44
CA ASN A 119 -19.98 -28.28 21.49
C ASN A 119 -20.89 -27.77 22.61
N GLY A 120 -22.19 -27.62 22.34
CA GLY A 120 -23.16 -26.90 23.19
C GLY A 120 -22.96 -25.38 23.25
N LYS A 121 -21.72 -24.91 23.00
CA LYS A 121 -21.32 -23.52 22.82
C LYS A 121 -20.38 -23.42 21.62
N ILE A 122 -20.14 -22.21 21.13
CA ILE A 122 -19.06 -21.97 20.17
C ILE A 122 -17.73 -21.92 20.92
N TYR A 123 -16.78 -22.71 20.43
CA TYR A 123 -15.41 -22.73 20.88
C TYR A 123 -14.50 -22.10 19.83
N ASP A 124 -13.60 -21.25 20.30
CA ASP A 124 -12.45 -20.78 19.54
C ASP A 124 -11.47 -21.94 19.42
N ALA A 125 -11.30 -22.46 18.20
CA ALA A 125 -10.46 -23.62 17.94
C ALA A 125 -8.96 -23.28 18.00
N VAL A 126 -8.58 -22.00 18.04
CA VAL A 126 -7.18 -21.58 18.23
C VAL A 126 -6.77 -21.79 19.68
N LEU A 127 -7.67 -21.45 20.63
CA LEU A 127 -7.38 -21.50 22.07
C LEU A 127 -8.06 -22.68 22.80
N ASN A 128 -8.96 -23.40 22.13
CA ASN A 128 -9.89 -24.37 22.72
C ASN A 128 -10.67 -23.80 23.91
N LYS A 129 -11.16 -22.56 23.77
CA LYS A 129 -11.92 -21.87 24.81
C LYS A 129 -13.29 -21.44 24.29
N PRO A 130 -14.34 -21.49 25.12
CA PRO A 130 -15.64 -20.96 24.75
C PRO A 130 -15.54 -19.44 24.55
N VAL A 131 -16.21 -18.92 23.52
CA VAL A 131 -16.09 -17.51 23.10
C VAL A 131 -17.22 -16.61 23.63
N ALA A 132 -18.20 -17.24 24.28
CA ALA A 132 -19.41 -16.67 24.89
C ALA A 132 -20.60 -16.47 23.93
N SER A 133 -21.61 -17.34 24.10
CA SER A 133 -23.05 -17.19 23.84
C SER A 133 -23.75 -18.44 24.41
N GLU A 134 -24.96 -18.31 24.94
CA GLU A 134 -25.94 -19.40 24.86
C GLU A 134 -26.38 -19.48 23.41
N LEU A 135 -26.20 -20.66 22.81
CA LEU A 135 -26.68 -20.90 21.47
C LEU A 135 -28.17 -21.22 21.54
N PRO A 136 -28.99 -20.73 20.59
CA PRO A 136 -30.29 -21.33 20.33
C PRO A 136 -30.15 -22.85 20.19
N ASP A 137 -31.15 -23.61 20.64
CA ASP A 137 -31.14 -25.09 20.58
C ASP A 137 -30.96 -25.61 19.13
N ASP A 138 -31.32 -24.81 18.14
CA ASP A 138 -31.24 -25.07 16.70
C ASP A 138 -30.05 -24.39 16.00
N PHE A 139 -29.07 -23.86 16.75
CA PHE A 139 -27.93 -23.19 16.14
C PHE A 139 -27.06 -24.16 15.32
N ASP A 140 -27.09 -23.97 14.02
CA ASP A 140 -26.19 -24.63 13.09
C ASP A 140 -25.46 -23.59 12.23
N ALA A 141 -24.15 -23.49 12.41
CA ALA A 141 -23.32 -22.56 11.66
C ALA A 141 -23.24 -22.92 10.16
N THR A 142 -23.60 -24.14 9.77
CA THR A 142 -23.69 -24.56 8.36
C THR A 142 -24.94 -24.00 7.66
N LEU A 143 -25.95 -23.54 8.39
CA LEU A 143 -27.08 -22.79 7.83
C LEU A 143 -26.65 -21.41 7.29
N LEU A 144 -25.51 -20.88 7.76
CA LEU A 144 -24.91 -19.69 7.19
C LEU A 144 -24.28 -20.03 5.83
N ALA A 145 -24.45 -19.12 4.87
CA ALA A 145 -23.94 -19.31 3.52
C ALA A 145 -22.42 -19.59 3.54
N GLY A 146 -22.04 -20.75 3.01
CA GLY A 146 -20.68 -21.24 3.10
C GLY A 146 -20.46 -22.46 2.22
N GLY A 147 -19.43 -23.22 2.54
CA GLY A 147 -19.14 -24.49 1.88
C GLY A 147 -17.64 -24.78 1.87
N ARG A 148 -17.25 -25.66 0.95
CA ARG A 148 -15.82 -25.86 0.67
C ARG A 148 -15.24 -24.62 -0.03
N PRO A 149 -13.97 -24.29 0.23
CA PRO A 149 -13.33 -23.16 -0.43
C PRO A 149 -13.21 -23.44 -1.93
N ASP A 150 -13.90 -22.62 -2.73
CA ASP A 150 -13.89 -22.71 -4.19
C ASP A 150 -12.98 -21.63 -4.79
N TRP A 151 -11.69 -21.68 -4.45
CA TRP A 151 -10.69 -20.82 -5.04
C TRP A 151 -9.38 -21.57 -5.25
N ARG A 152 -8.58 -21.10 -6.22
CA ARG A 152 -7.29 -21.71 -6.57
C ARG A 152 -6.20 -20.66 -6.69
N ILE A 153 -5.01 -20.99 -6.20
CA ILE A 153 -3.80 -20.19 -6.44
C ILE A 153 -3.41 -20.37 -7.91
N GLN A 154 -3.25 -19.26 -8.62
CA GLN A 154 -2.74 -19.27 -9.99
C GLN A 154 -1.27 -18.87 -9.97
N PHE A 155 -0.42 -19.71 -10.55
CA PHE A 155 1.01 -19.42 -10.69
C PHE A 155 1.25 -18.78 -12.06
N ILE A 156 1.93 -17.63 -12.05
CA ILE A 156 2.39 -16.98 -13.27
C ILE A 156 3.87 -17.32 -13.44
N PRO A 157 4.30 -17.91 -14.57
CA PRO A 157 5.70 -18.19 -14.79
C PRO A 157 6.48 -16.88 -14.82
N THR A 158 7.60 -16.84 -14.10
CA THR A 158 8.52 -15.70 -14.09
C THR A 158 9.43 -15.72 -15.33
N LEU A 159 8.83 -15.87 -16.51
CA LEU A 159 9.50 -15.83 -17.81
C LEU A 159 9.09 -14.56 -18.55
N CYS A 160 10.07 -13.92 -19.19
CA CYS A 160 9.87 -12.67 -19.90
C CYS A 160 9.00 -12.89 -21.14
N PRO A 161 7.82 -12.25 -21.26
CA PRO A 161 6.96 -12.42 -22.42
C PRO A 161 7.59 -11.98 -23.75
N SER A 162 8.65 -11.15 -23.72
CA SER A 162 9.31 -10.67 -24.93
C SER A 162 10.47 -11.54 -25.42
N CYS A 163 11.21 -12.20 -24.53
CA CYS A 163 12.43 -12.93 -24.93
C CYS A 163 12.60 -14.30 -24.27
N GLY A 164 11.62 -14.77 -23.48
CA GLY A 164 11.63 -16.08 -22.83
C GLY A 164 12.61 -16.25 -21.66
N TRP A 165 13.42 -15.25 -21.34
CA TRP A 165 14.42 -15.33 -20.26
C TRP A 165 13.81 -15.13 -18.87
N ASP A 166 14.53 -15.56 -17.84
CA ASP A 166 14.07 -15.43 -16.47
C ASP A 166 13.86 -13.97 -16.04
N LEU A 167 12.72 -13.73 -15.41
CA LEU A 167 12.40 -12.49 -14.75
C LEU A 167 12.88 -12.53 -13.30
N HIS A 168 13.57 -11.47 -12.91
CA HIS A 168 14.20 -11.34 -11.60
C HIS A 168 13.40 -10.40 -10.71
N GLY A 169 13.23 -10.77 -9.44
CA GLY A 169 12.56 -9.96 -8.42
C GLY A 169 12.70 -10.59 -7.04
N ARG A 170 12.61 -9.78 -5.99
CA ARG A 170 12.49 -10.28 -4.62
C ARG A 170 11.06 -10.79 -4.37
N ARG A 171 10.86 -11.55 -3.28
CA ARG A 171 9.56 -12.09 -2.86
C ARG A 171 8.45 -11.04 -2.70
N ASP A 172 8.84 -9.84 -2.29
CA ASP A 172 7.95 -8.69 -2.05
C ASP A 172 7.82 -7.77 -3.27
N SER A 173 8.46 -8.09 -4.40
CA SER A 173 8.50 -7.21 -5.57
C SER A 173 7.21 -7.31 -6.39
N LEU A 174 6.59 -6.16 -6.62
CA LEU A 174 5.42 -6.01 -7.51
C LEU A 174 5.82 -5.81 -8.98
N VAL A 175 7.12 -5.63 -9.24
CA VAL A 175 7.69 -5.49 -10.58
C VAL A 175 8.86 -6.45 -10.73
N LEU A 176 8.88 -7.17 -11.83
CA LEU A 176 9.92 -8.12 -12.22
C LEU A 176 10.75 -7.54 -13.37
N ILE A 177 12.02 -7.94 -13.44
CA ILE A 177 13.02 -7.33 -14.30
C ILE A 177 13.62 -8.40 -15.22
N CYS A 178 13.59 -8.17 -16.53
CA CYS A 178 14.36 -8.95 -17.49
C CYS A 178 15.66 -8.23 -17.80
N LYS A 179 16.79 -8.78 -17.37
CA LYS A 179 18.12 -8.24 -17.71
C LYS A 179 18.49 -8.50 -19.18
N ASN A 180 17.94 -9.53 -19.85
CA ASN A 180 18.27 -9.85 -21.25
C ASN A 180 17.88 -8.73 -22.22
N CYS A 181 16.61 -8.36 -22.16
CA CYS A 181 15.98 -7.46 -23.11
C CYS A 181 15.65 -6.12 -22.46
N ASN A 182 16.25 -5.87 -21.30
CA ASN A 182 16.20 -4.59 -20.61
C ASN A 182 14.76 -4.09 -20.42
N SER A 183 13.94 -4.86 -19.69
CA SER A 183 12.50 -4.61 -19.55
C SER A 183 11.95 -4.89 -18.15
N PHE A 184 10.88 -4.16 -17.80
CA PHE A 184 10.17 -4.28 -16.52
C PHE A 184 8.75 -4.76 -16.75
N TRP A 185 8.27 -5.64 -15.88
CA TRP A 185 6.99 -6.33 -16.01
C TRP A 185 6.26 -6.33 -14.68
N ARG A 186 4.97 -5.98 -14.67
CA ARG A 186 4.10 -6.15 -13.51
C ARG A 186 3.08 -7.26 -13.74
N PRO A 187 2.68 -8.00 -12.69
CA PRO A 187 1.51 -8.84 -12.75
C PRO A 187 0.25 -8.06 -13.17
N SER A 188 -0.62 -8.74 -13.87
CA SER A 188 -1.94 -8.30 -14.30
C SER A 188 -2.88 -9.51 -14.29
N GLY A 189 -4.19 -9.29 -14.38
CA GLY A 189 -5.18 -10.39 -14.29
C GLY A 189 -4.93 -11.55 -15.26
N ASN A 190 -4.32 -11.29 -16.43
CA ASN A 190 -4.08 -12.29 -17.47
C ASN A 190 -2.57 -12.48 -17.77
N GLY A 191 -1.69 -12.36 -16.77
CA GLY A 191 -0.25 -12.57 -16.92
C GLY A 191 0.56 -11.32 -16.64
N LEU A 192 1.54 -10.99 -17.49
CA LEU A 192 2.49 -9.90 -17.24
C LEU A 192 2.30 -8.74 -18.22
N LYS A 193 2.28 -7.51 -17.69
CA LYS A 193 2.19 -6.28 -18.48
C LYS A 193 3.51 -5.51 -18.41
N ARG A 194 4.03 -5.11 -19.57
CA ARG A 194 5.27 -4.31 -19.67
C ARG A 194 5.06 -2.93 -19.06
N LEU A 195 6.04 -2.46 -18.31
CA LEU A 195 6.11 -1.12 -17.73
C LEU A 195 7.17 -0.28 -18.44
N LYS A 196 6.86 1.01 -18.63
CA LYS A 196 7.86 2.00 -19.01
C LYS A 196 8.71 2.30 -17.77
N PHE A 197 10.02 2.34 -17.96
CA PHE A 197 10.96 2.67 -16.90
C PHE A 197 12.06 3.59 -17.42
N ALA A 198 12.74 4.25 -16.49
CA ALA A 198 13.98 4.94 -16.73
C ALA A 198 14.84 4.99 -15.46
N CYS A 199 16.10 5.39 -15.62
CA CYS A 199 17.06 5.53 -14.55
C CYS A 199 17.76 6.90 -14.67
N ILE A 200 18.12 7.49 -13.54
CA ILE A 200 19.04 8.65 -13.52
C ILE A 200 20.47 8.08 -13.51
N PRO A 201 21.28 8.31 -14.55
CA PRO A 201 22.65 7.81 -14.59
C PRO A 201 23.51 8.56 -13.57
N THR A 202 24.55 7.89 -13.09
CA THR A 202 25.54 8.50 -12.21
C THR A 202 26.89 7.81 -12.40
N LYS A 203 27.97 8.52 -12.07
CA LYS A 203 29.35 8.00 -12.08
C LYS A 203 29.84 7.60 -10.68
N GLU A 204 29.02 7.84 -9.66
CA GLU A 204 29.32 7.50 -8.28
C GLU A 204 29.44 5.98 -8.09
N GLU A 205 30.21 5.58 -7.07
CA GLU A 205 30.37 4.18 -6.69
C GLU A 205 29.52 3.83 -5.45
N ASN A 206 29.40 2.54 -5.15
CA ASN A 206 28.67 2.02 -3.99
C ASN A 206 27.22 2.53 -3.90
N LEU A 207 26.44 2.16 -4.92
CA LEU A 207 25.09 2.67 -5.14
C LEU A 207 24.00 1.65 -4.87
N ILE A 208 22.86 2.16 -4.43
CA ILE A 208 21.55 1.52 -4.56
C ILE A 208 20.63 2.43 -5.35
N TYR A 209 19.85 1.87 -6.25
CA TYR A 209 18.80 2.61 -6.95
C TYR A 209 17.45 2.38 -6.28
N LEU A 210 16.79 3.46 -5.90
CA LEU A 210 15.48 3.44 -5.27
C LEU A 210 14.39 3.81 -6.30
N PRO A 211 13.26 3.09 -6.35
CA PRO A 211 12.23 3.32 -7.36
C PRO A 211 11.23 4.40 -6.94
N PHE A 212 10.89 5.29 -7.87
CA PHE A 212 9.87 6.34 -7.71
C PHE A 212 8.92 6.33 -8.89
N TRP A 213 7.65 6.65 -8.63
CA TRP A 213 6.66 6.91 -9.67
C TRP A 213 6.73 8.39 -10.04
N HIS A 214 7.08 8.64 -11.31
CA HIS A 214 7.10 9.97 -11.91
C HIS A 214 5.80 10.15 -12.71
N ILE A 215 4.92 11.04 -12.23
CA ILE A 215 3.52 11.10 -12.66
C ILE A 215 3.19 12.48 -13.21
N LYS A 216 2.66 12.51 -14.43
CA LYS A 216 1.96 13.67 -14.99
C LYS A 216 0.49 13.56 -14.64
N ALA A 217 -0.07 14.60 -14.05
CA ALA A 217 -1.50 14.66 -13.72
C ALA A 217 -2.03 16.08 -13.93
N ASP A 218 -3.33 16.16 -14.24
CA ASP A 218 -4.09 17.40 -14.19
C ASP A 218 -4.76 17.52 -12.82
N ILE A 219 -4.84 18.75 -12.32
CA ILE A 219 -5.37 19.05 -10.98
C ILE A 219 -6.49 20.06 -11.17
N SER A 220 -7.72 19.71 -10.75
CA SER A 220 -8.84 20.67 -10.75
C SER A 220 -8.64 21.73 -9.66
N GLU A 221 -9.30 22.88 -9.80
CA GLU A 221 -9.33 23.97 -8.81
C GLU A 221 -7.98 24.63 -8.44
N ILE A 222 -6.85 24.09 -8.90
CA ILE A 222 -5.50 24.62 -8.67
C ILE A 222 -4.73 24.66 -10.00
N ALA A 223 -4.26 25.86 -10.36
CA ALA A 223 -3.30 26.03 -11.45
C ALA A 223 -1.92 25.51 -11.02
N LEU A 224 -1.61 24.26 -11.34
CA LEU A 224 -0.30 23.65 -11.11
C LEU A 224 0.14 22.83 -12.33
N ARG A 225 0.65 23.53 -13.36
CA ARG A 225 1.09 22.92 -14.62
C ARG A 225 2.59 23.01 -14.84
N SER A 226 3.25 23.98 -14.20
CA SER A 226 4.66 24.30 -14.39
C SER A 226 5.43 24.39 -13.07
N TYR A 227 6.76 24.44 -13.16
CA TYR A 227 7.61 24.74 -12.00
C TYR A 227 7.36 26.14 -11.45
N ALA A 228 7.02 27.11 -12.30
CA ALA A 228 6.62 28.44 -11.87
C ALA A 228 5.37 28.40 -10.97
N ASP A 229 4.38 27.57 -11.33
CA ASP A 229 3.19 27.38 -10.51
C ASP A 229 3.52 26.68 -9.19
N LEU A 230 4.43 25.70 -9.21
CA LEU A 230 4.90 25.02 -8.01
C LEU A 230 5.54 26.00 -7.01
N VAL A 231 6.38 26.90 -7.50
CA VAL A 231 7.03 27.94 -6.67
C VAL A 231 5.99 28.81 -5.97
N LYS A 232 4.91 29.19 -6.67
CA LYS A 232 3.81 29.99 -6.14
C LYS A 232 2.99 29.20 -5.11
N ILE A 233 2.48 28.02 -5.48
CA ILE A 233 1.57 27.24 -4.63
C ILE A 233 2.27 26.72 -3.36
N ALA A 234 3.56 26.43 -3.43
CA ALA A 234 4.35 25.96 -2.29
C ALA A 234 5.00 27.11 -1.50
N ASN A 235 4.82 28.36 -1.95
CA ASN A 235 5.47 29.55 -1.39
C ASN A 235 6.98 29.36 -1.18
N LEU A 236 7.68 28.89 -2.22
CA LEU A 236 9.13 28.65 -2.13
C LEU A 236 9.88 29.99 -2.10
N PRO A 237 11.00 30.07 -1.35
CA PRO A 237 11.84 31.28 -1.31
C PRO A 237 12.67 31.42 -2.60
N LYS A 238 12.00 31.54 -3.75
CA LYS A 238 12.59 31.67 -5.09
C LYS A 238 11.80 32.69 -5.90
N ALA A 239 12.51 33.61 -6.57
CA ALA A 239 11.90 34.46 -7.58
C ALA A 239 11.58 33.63 -8.84
N VAL A 240 10.36 33.75 -9.35
CA VAL A 240 9.94 33.04 -10.58
C VAL A 240 10.68 33.62 -11.78
N GLN A 241 11.44 32.76 -12.47
CA GLN A 241 12.14 33.11 -13.71
C GLN A 241 11.30 32.72 -14.93
N LYS A 242 11.54 33.34 -16.10
CA LYS A 242 10.77 33.07 -17.33
C LYS A 242 10.82 31.59 -17.74
N ASN A 243 11.99 30.98 -17.69
CA ASN A 243 12.23 29.56 -18.02
C ASN A 243 11.51 28.57 -17.09
N PHE A 244 11.00 28.99 -15.92
CA PHE A 244 10.28 28.07 -15.01
C PHE A 244 8.91 27.68 -15.55
N SER A 245 8.36 28.47 -16.47
CA SER A 245 7.07 28.15 -17.11
C SER A 245 7.20 27.01 -18.12
N ASP A 246 8.41 26.79 -18.66
CA ASP A 246 8.68 25.75 -19.66
C ASP A 246 8.88 24.37 -19.02
N ILE A 247 9.18 24.33 -17.72
CA ILE A 247 9.37 23.10 -16.96
C ILE A 247 8.01 22.61 -16.49
N GLY A 248 7.50 21.55 -17.12
CA GLY A 248 6.22 20.95 -16.75
C GLY A 248 6.26 20.29 -15.36
N PHE A 249 5.28 20.59 -14.52
CA PHE A 249 5.16 20.00 -13.19
C PHE A 249 4.88 18.49 -13.26
N ARG A 250 5.51 17.73 -12.36
CA ARG A 250 5.30 16.29 -12.19
C ARG A 250 5.24 15.93 -10.72
N PHE A 251 4.32 15.05 -10.35
CA PHE A 251 4.36 14.44 -9.02
C PHE A 251 5.44 13.36 -8.98
N TRP A 252 6.07 13.26 -7.81
CA TRP A 252 6.97 12.17 -7.48
C TRP A 252 6.45 11.44 -6.25
N ALA A 253 6.10 10.17 -6.42
CA ALA A 253 5.66 9.28 -5.35
C ALA A 253 6.65 8.13 -5.17
N LEU A 254 6.73 7.56 -3.98
CA LEU A 254 7.59 6.41 -3.72
C LEU A 254 6.97 5.17 -4.35
N ALA A 255 7.80 4.32 -4.96
CA ALA A 255 7.38 3.00 -5.42
C ALA A 255 7.77 1.90 -4.41
N PHE A 256 8.08 2.29 -3.17
CA PHE A 256 8.48 1.38 -2.10
C PHE A 256 7.95 1.82 -0.74
N LYS A 257 7.63 0.84 0.11
CA LYS A 257 7.09 1.04 1.44
C LYS A 257 8.12 1.67 2.36
N VAL A 258 7.69 2.66 3.15
CA VAL A 258 8.41 3.28 4.27
C VAL A 258 7.40 3.68 5.34
N ARG A 259 7.87 4.08 6.53
CA ARG A 259 6.97 4.59 7.59
C ARG A 259 6.22 5.86 7.14
N PRO A 260 4.99 6.11 7.63
CA PRO A 260 4.14 7.21 7.14
C PRO A 260 4.80 8.60 7.12
N GLN A 261 5.47 8.97 8.21
CA GLN A 261 6.17 10.26 8.31
C GLN A 261 7.28 10.41 7.24
N VAL A 262 8.00 9.31 6.99
CA VAL A 262 9.09 9.26 6.02
C VAL A 262 8.53 9.32 4.60
N PHE A 263 7.40 8.65 4.34
CA PHE A 263 6.69 8.68 3.07
C PHE A 263 6.34 10.13 2.66
N VAL A 264 5.62 10.87 3.51
CA VAL A 264 5.21 12.25 3.24
C VAL A 264 6.43 13.15 3.06
N ARG A 265 7.44 13.03 3.93
CA ARG A 265 8.66 13.84 3.87
C ARG A 265 9.42 13.62 2.55
N LEU A 266 9.61 12.37 2.15
CA LEU A 266 10.35 12.05 0.93
C LEU A 266 9.57 12.48 -0.30
N ALA A 267 8.30 12.09 -0.43
CA ALA A 267 7.42 12.46 -1.55
C ALA A 267 7.39 13.98 -1.76
N ARG A 268 7.24 14.74 -0.66
CA ARG A 268 7.31 16.20 -0.67
C ARG A 268 8.65 16.71 -1.20
N LYS A 269 9.76 16.24 -0.63
CA LYS A 269 11.10 16.73 -1.00
C LYS A 269 11.41 16.49 -2.47
N ILE A 270 11.18 15.28 -2.96
CA ILE A 270 11.46 14.95 -4.36
C ILE A 270 10.51 15.69 -5.32
N THR A 271 9.24 15.88 -4.92
CA THR A 271 8.29 16.66 -5.73
C THR A 271 8.67 18.14 -5.77
N LEU A 272 9.17 18.70 -4.67
CA LEU A 272 9.62 20.10 -4.64
C LEU A 272 10.93 20.35 -5.39
N SER A 273 11.81 19.34 -5.47
CA SER A 273 13.07 19.47 -6.19
C SER A 273 12.91 19.39 -7.71
N GLN A 274 11.87 18.73 -8.22
CA GLN A 274 11.63 18.48 -9.65
C GLN A 274 12.93 18.08 -10.39
N PRO A 275 13.53 16.91 -10.08
CA PRO A 275 14.77 16.46 -10.73
C PRO A 275 14.68 16.55 -12.26
N GLN A 276 15.61 17.26 -12.90
CA GLN A 276 15.66 17.49 -14.36
C GLN A 276 16.81 16.73 -15.04
N GLU A 277 17.47 15.82 -14.33
CA GLU A 277 18.54 15.01 -14.89
C GLU A 277 18.06 14.17 -16.09
N LYS A 278 18.97 13.92 -17.03
CA LYS A 278 18.68 13.09 -18.20
C LYS A 278 18.30 11.68 -17.76
N LEU A 279 17.13 11.22 -18.20
CA LEU A 279 16.66 9.86 -17.97
C LEU A 279 17.16 8.93 -19.08
N VAL A 280 17.65 7.75 -18.70
CA VAL A 280 18.06 6.69 -19.64
C VAL A 280 17.18 5.45 -19.44
N SER A 281 16.84 4.76 -20.51
CA SER A 281 16.02 3.54 -20.47
C SER A 281 16.90 2.29 -20.40
N GLU A 282 17.90 2.28 -19.51
CA GLU A 282 18.83 1.16 -19.30
C GLU A 282 18.83 0.75 -17.84
N ILE A 283 18.80 -0.56 -17.58
CA ILE A 283 18.96 -1.11 -16.25
C ILE A 283 20.41 -0.84 -15.79
N PRO A 284 20.62 -0.15 -14.66
CA PRO A 284 21.96 0.10 -14.17
C PRO A 284 22.58 -1.20 -13.66
N ASP A 285 23.90 -1.33 -13.82
CA ASP A 285 24.67 -2.40 -13.20
C ASP A 285 24.91 -2.10 -11.70
N ALA A 286 23.82 -2.08 -10.94
CA ALA A 286 23.81 -1.78 -9.51
C ALA A 286 22.63 -2.46 -8.82
N ARG A 287 22.62 -2.42 -7.49
CA ARG A 287 21.51 -2.97 -6.70
C ARG A 287 20.25 -2.13 -6.91
N LEU A 288 19.17 -2.77 -7.31
CA LEU A 288 17.84 -2.15 -7.41
C LEU A 288 17.02 -2.51 -6.17
N HIS A 289 16.46 -1.52 -5.50
CA HIS A 289 15.46 -1.76 -4.45
C HIS A 289 14.13 -2.19 -5.11
N PRO A 290 13.43 -3.19 -4.57
CA PRO A 290 12.20 -3.71 -5.17
C PRO A 290 11.10 -2.65 -5.17
N VAL A 291 10.21 -2.74 -6.15
CA VAL A 291 8.95 -2.00 -6.15
C VAL A 291 8.00 -2.72 -5.20
N THR A 292 7.63 -2.08 -4.09
CA THR A 292 6.72 -2.63 -3.06
C THR A 292 5.47 -1.77 -2.86
N LEU A 293 5.36 -0.64 -3.56
CA LEU A 293 4.14 0.15 -3.69
C LEU A 293 3.72 0.22 -5.17
N PRO A 294 2.51 -0.23 -5.52
CA PRO A 294 2.02 -0.21 -6.89
C PRO A 294 1.68 1.23 -7.35
N ILE A 295 1.45 1.40 -8.65
CA ILE A 295 1.09 2.71 -9.21
C ILE A 295 -0.27 3.19 -8.70
N GLU A 296 -1.20 2.28 -8.47
CA GLU A 296 -2.54 2.57 -7.95
C GLU A 296 -2.47 3.32 -6.60
N GLU A 297 -1.68 2.84 -5.65
CA GLU A 297 -1.47 3.51 -4.35
C GLU A 297 -0.67 4.82 -4.49
N ALA A 298 0.25 4.88 -5.46
CA ALA A 298 0.97 6.12 -5.76
C ALA A 298 0.04 7.22 -6.29
N LEU A 299 -1.00 6.85 -7.06
CA LEU A 299 -2.04 7.76 -7.53
C LEU A 299 -2.93 8.24 -6.38
N GLU A 300 -3.32 7.35 -5.48
CA GLU A 300 -4.06 7.70 -4.26
C GLU A 300 -3.27 8.66 -3.36
N SER A 301 -1.94 8.52 -3.33
CA SER A 301 -1.06 9.39 -2.54
C SER A 301 -0.92 10.83 -3.03
N LEU A 302 -1.36 11.14 -4.26
CA LEU A 302 -1.07 12.44 -4.88
C LEU A 302 -1.71 13.61 -4.13
N THR A 303 -2.92 13.43 -3.60
CA THR A 303 -3.60 14.47 -2.82
C THR A 303 -2.87 14.73 -1.50
N ILE A 304 -2.36 13.68 -0.85
CA ILE A 304 -1.53 13.80 0.36
C ILE A 304 -0.21 14.51 0.04
N ASN A 305 0.43 14.17 -1.09
CA ASN A 305 1.66 14.83 -1.53
C ASN A 305 1.41 16.32 -1.82
N LEU A 306 0.34 16.66 -2.56
CA LEU A 306 -0.08 18.04 -2.83
C LEU A 306 -0.33 18.82 -1.54
N ALA A 307 -1.08 18.24 -0.59
CA ALA A 307 -1.34 18.82 0.73
C ALA A 307 -0.05 19.07 1.55
N SER A 308 1.00 18.28 1.31
CA SER A 308 2.24 18.36 2.09
C SER A 308 3.06 19.62 1.79
N PHE A 309 2.91 20.21 0.61
CA PHE A 309 3.65 21.40 0.20
C PHE A 309 2.81 22.63 -0.06
N MET A 310 1.51 22.52 -0.33
CA MET A 310 0.66 23.68 -0.59
C MET A 310 0.63 24.66 0.59
N LYS A 311 0.67 25.96 0.29
CA LYS A 311 0.62 27.06 1.26
C LYS A 311 -0.22 28.23 0.70
N PRO A 312 -0.99 28.94 1.55
CA PRO A 312 -1.22 28.69 2.97
C PRO A 312 -2.23 27.55 3.22
N GLN A 313 -1.96 26.71 4.22
CA GLN A 313 -2.78 25.50 4.48
C GLN A 313 -4.22 25.83 4.88
N ARG A 314 -4.43 26.88 5.69
CA ARG A 314 -5.77 27.31 6.15
C ARG A 314 -6.73 27.61 4.99
N GLU A 315 -6.22 28.14 3.88
CA GLU A 315 -7.03 28.51 2.72
C GLU A 315 -7.17 27.38 1.71
N LEU A 316 -6.10 26.58 1.53
CA LEU A 316 -6.05 25.56 0.48
C LEU A 316 -6.55 24.18 0.92
N PHE A 317 -6.45 23.84 2.21
CA PHE A 317 -6.92 22.54 2.70
C PHE A 317 -8.44 22.35 2.55
N PRO A 318 -9.29 23.37 2.81
CA PRO A 318 -10.72 23.28 2.51
C PRO A 318 -11.04 22.84 1.08
N LYS A 319 -10.22 23.27 0.10
CA LYS A 319 -10.39 22.95 -1.31
C LYS A 319 -10.03 21.50 -1.67
N LEU A 320 -9.33 20.76 -0.79
CA LEU A 320 -8.97 19.35 -1.04
C LEU A 320 -10.18 18.44 -1.24
N ARG A 321 -11.37 18.84 -0.79
CA ARG A 321 -12.62 18.11 -0.99
C ARG A 321 -13.11 18.14 -2.43
N ASP A 322 -12.81 19.22 -3.14
CA ASP A 322 -13.28 19.49 -4.50
C ASP A 322 -12.16 19.25 -5.54
N ILE A 323 -10.92 19.11 -5.09
CA ILE A 323 -9.77 18.79 -5.95
C ILE A 323 -9.84 17.34 -6.39
N THR A 324 -9.82 17.16 -7.71
CA THR A 324 -9.63 15.90 -8.39
C THR A 324 -8.28 15.93 -9.09
N ILE A 325 -7.47 14.90 -8.88
CA ILE A 325 -6.19 14.71 -9.57
C ILE A 325 -6.36 13.60 -10.60
N THR A 326 -6.28 13.94 -11.88
CA THR A 326 -6.44 13.00 -12.99
C THR A 326 -5.09 12.66 -13.60
N PRO A 327 -4.60 11.41 -13.46
CA PRO A 327 -3.32 11.01 -14.02
C PRO A 327 -3.39 10.92 -15.55
N GLN A 328 -2.42 11.54 -16.20
CA GLN A 328 -2.26 11.55 -17.66
C GLN A 328 -1.26 10.48 -18.12
N SER A 329 -0.16 10.33 -17.39
CA SER A 329 0.88 9.33 -17.69
C SER A 329 1.78 9.12 -16.48
N TYR A 330 2.41 7.95 -16.41
CA TYR A 330 3.38 7.63 -15.36
C TYR A 330 4.60 6.89 -15.92
N LEU A 331 5.71 6.99 -15.21
CA LEU A 331 6.98 6.34 -15.51
C LEU A 331 7.59 5.81 -14.20
N LEU A 332 8.10 4.58 -14.20
CA LEU A 332 8.90 4.07 -13.08
C LEU A 332 10.33 4.58 -13.23
N VAL A 333 10.80 5.42 -12.31
CA VAL A 333 12.13 6.02 -12.35
C VAL A 333 12.98 5.49 -11.20
N TYR A 334 14.12 4.91 -11.52
CA TYR A 334 15.13 4.51 -10.54
C TYR A 334 16.14 5.63 -10.32
N ILE A 335 16.26 6.07 -9.08
CA ILE A 335 17.16 7.16 -8.68
C ILE A 335 18.32 6.57 -7.87
N PRO A 336 19.58 6.88 -8.22
CA PRO A 336 20.74 6.39 -7.49
C PRO A 336 20.90 7.10 -6.14
N PHE A 337 21.17 6.34 -5.09
CA PHE A 337 21.54 6.80 -3.77
C PHE A 337 22.90 6.21 -3.39
N ILE A 338 23.77 7.03 -2.82
CA ILE A 338 25.05 6.60 -2.26
C ILE A 338 24.77 5.83 -0.98
N GLU A 339 25.30 4.61 -0.89
CA GLU A 339 25.17 3.77 0.29
C GLU A 339 26.25 4.11 1.32
N LYS A 340 25.87 4.78 2.42
CA LYS A 340 26.72 4.97 3.61
C LYS A 340 26.48 3.86 4.63
N HIS A 341 27.15 3.89 5.77
CA HIS A 341 27.03 2.83 6.78
C HIS A 341 25.59 2.59 7.27
N HIS A 342 24.86 3.66 7.65
CA HIS A 342 23.50 3.57 8.19
C HIS A 342 22.40 4.11 7.28
N GLU A 343 22.76 4.82 6.20
CA GLU A 343 21.81 5.57 5.40
C GLU A 343 22.11 5.46 3.90
N PHE A 344 21.06 5.59 3.10
CA PHE A 344 21.12 5.87 1.67
C PHE A 344 20.91 7.37 1.48
N ILE A 345 21.80 8.03 0.76
CA ILE A 345 21.73 9.49 0.57
C ILE A 345 21.75 9.89 -0.90
N ARG A 346 21.03 10.96 -1.22
CA ARG A 346 21.12 11.70 -2.49
C ARG A 346 21.32 13.18 -2.13
N PRO A 347 22.58 13.64 -2.03
CA PRO A 347 22.91 14.99 -1.56
C PRO A 347 22.23 16.10 -2.35
N GLU A 348 22.19 15.97 -3.68
CA GLU A 348 21.65 17.00 -4.60
C GLU A 348 20.16 17.24 -4.38
N LEU A 349 19.44 16.20 -3.93
CA LEU A 349 18.01 16.26 -3.63
C LEU A 349 17.73 16.43 -2.12
N ASN A 350 18.77 16.51 -1.29
CA ASN A 350 18.67 16.52 0.17
C ASN A 350 17.79 15.36 0.72
N LEU A 351 17.92 14.18 0.12
CA LEU A 351 17.22 12.97 0.52
C LEU A 351 18.16 12.06 1.31
N ALA A 352 17.67 11.54 2.44
CA ALA A 352 18.35 10.56 3.25
C ALA A 352 17.33 9.55 3.79
N ILE A 353 17.68 8.27 3.74
CA ILE A 353 16.83 7.15 4.15
C ILE A 353 17.65 6.20 5.01
N ASN A 354 17.22 5.99 6.24
CA ASN A 354 17.87 5.05 7.14
C ASN A 354 17.64 3.60 6.68
N LYS A 355 18.70 2.79 6.65
CA LYS A 355 18.64 1.39 6.18
C LYS A 355 17.70 0.52 7.01
N ASN A 356 17.72 0.68 8.35
CA ASN A 356 16.86 -0.09 9.25
C ASN A 356 15.38 0.28 9.04
N GLN A 357 15.09 1.56 8.77
CA GLN A 357 13.72 1.97 8.44
C GLN A 357 13.21 1.29 7.16
N LEU A 358 14.05 1.21 6.12
CA LEU A 358 13.70 0.55 4.87
C LEU A 358 13.55 -0.97 5.03
N ALA A 359 14.42 -1.60 5.82
CA ALA A 359 14.33 -3.03 6.12
C ALA A 359 13.05 -3.38 6.89
N LEU A 360 12.71 -2.61 7.93
CA LEU A 360 11.51 -2.80 8.74
C LEU A 360 10.21 -2.49 7.97
N ALA A 361 10.29 -1.68 6.91
CA ALA A 361 9.15 -1.36 6.08
C ALA A 361 8.63 -2.54 5.25
N SER A 362 9.41 -3.61 5.09
CA SER A 362 8.93 -4.88 4.50
C SER A 362 7.77 -5.51 5.28
N ASN A 363 7.65 -5.16 6.57
CA ASN A 363 6.55 -5.58 7.44
C ASN A 363 5.38 -4.60 7.46
N LEU A 364 5.34 -3.56 6.61
CA LEU A 364 4.21 -2.63 6.50
C LEU A 364 3.11 -3.18 5.60
#